data_AF-A0A2H1V882-F1
#
_entry.id   AF-A0A2H1V882-F1
#
_cell.length_a   1.000
_cell.length_b   1.000
_cell.length_c   1.000
_cell.angle_alpha   90.00
_cell.angle_beta   90.00
_cell.angle_gamma   90.00
#
_symmetry.space_group_name_H-M   'P 1'
#
loop_
_entity.id
_entity.type
_entity.pdbx_description
1 polymer ?
#
loop_
_entity_poly.entity_id
_entity_poly.type
_entity_poly.pdbx_seq_one_letter_code
_entity_poly.pdbx_strand_id
1 'polypeptide(L)'
;MWKQYALKIKNKFNYSIDLKAIFFYRLIFGLYYKLDAPFIVCIFARIYCVLIVSVCLYYLFDSFAVRTIMPVFIYYIIVSIDIGGNVLFSLYAGEVNTMNFFNKLLQQFKLSYNNVFIYLFLIAQLIIICVSLKENNTGFNFISHIMLYNNRLTTFYIIEMFRKTTKYLTKTFIEYVKCENMSDEEKTTHLKTFLKDYEILVHILDTIIVEIKFKILFSLISDVTKMITALYFTISVNAWVSIVISWYVQVFLHLCMTCAPIVSMEITFNDLDEFKSILVKELLVYKDHNLRSTLFETIKYIELITTKYYLWNQYPINLKLVFGVFNLCVSYIIVVLQFSY
;
A
#
# COMPACT_ATOMS: atom_id res chain seq x y z
N MET A 1 19.23 -1.04 -34.35
CA MET A 1 18.54 0.25 -34.08
C MET A 1 17.01 0.12 -33.99
N TRP A 2 16.33 -0.55 -34.93
CA TRP A 2 14.85 -0.74 -34.90
C TRP A 2 14.31 -1.57 -33.72
N LYS A 3 15.00 -2.64 -33.29
CA LYS A 3 14.62 -3.43 -32.09
C LYS A 3 14.62 -2.60 -30.80
N GLN A 4 15.57 -1.68 -30.64
CA GLN A 4 15.62 -0.77 -29.49
C GLN A 4 14.51 0.29 -29.52
N TYR A 5 14.16 0.79 -30.71
CA TYR A 5 13.03 1.72 -30.88
C TYR A 5 11.68 1.04 -30.65
N ALA A 6 11.48 -0.18 -31.16
CA ALA A 6 10.29 -0.97 -30.92
C ALA A 6 10.13 -1.38 -29.44
N LEU A 7 11.22 -1.72 -28.73
CA LEU A 7 11.19 -1.94 -27.28
C LEU A 7 10.86 -0.67 -26.51
N LYS A 8 11.38 0.49 -26.92
CA LYS A 8 11.08 1.79 -26.31
C LYS A 8 9.60 2.16 -26.43
N ILE A 9 9.00 1.93 -27.61
CA ILE A 9 7.59 2.25 -27.87
C ILE A 9 6.67 1.24 -27.16
N LYS A 10 6.98 -0.06 -27.22
CA LYS A 10 6.22 -1.12 -26.54
C LYS A 10 6.22 -0.94 -25.02
N ASN A 11 7.36 -0.58 -24.44
CA ASN A 11 7.47 -0.30 -23.01
C ASN A 11 6.68 0.95 -22.63
N LYS A 12 6.78 2.05 -23.39
CA LYS A 12 6.05 3.30 -23.07
C LYS A 12 4.53 3.16 -23.16
N PHE A 13 4.01 2.35 -24.09
CA PHE A 13 2.58 2.12 -24.27
C PHE A 13 1.96 1.21 -23.19
N ASN A 14 2.67 0.17 -22.72
CA ASN A 14 2.11 -0.76 -21.73
C ASN A 14 1.90 -0.10 -20.34
N TYR A 15 2.78 0.80 -19.88
CA TYR A 15 2.69 1.31 -18.50
C TYR A 15 1.57 2.32 -18.25
N SER A 16 1.29 3.21 -19.22
CA SER A 16 0.19 4.18 -19.06
C SER A 16 -1.18 3.49 -19.08
N ILE A 17 -1.26 2.32 -19.72
CA ILE A 17 -2.49 1.53 -19.79
C ILE A 17 -2.73 0.87 -18.43
N ASP A 18 -1.70 0.32 -17.79
CA ASP A 18 -1.81 -0.36 -16.49
C ASP A 18 -2.24 0.59 -15.35
N LEU A 19 -1.65 1.80 -15.26
CA LEU A 19 -2.02 2.74 -14.19
C LEU A 19 -3.43 3.30 -14.35
N LYS A 20 -3.80 3.69 -15.59
CA LYS A 20 -5.15 4.15 -15.90
C LYS A 20 -6.18 3.06 -15.65
N ALA A 21 -5.85 1.80 -15.95
CA ALA A 21 -6.69 0.66 -15.63
C ALA A 21 -6.91 0.52 -14.12
N ILE A 22 -5.87 0.66 -13.29
CA ILE A 22 -6.00 0.62 -11.81
C ILE A 22 -6.92 1.73 -11.31
N PHE A 23 -6.75 2.97 -11.78
CA PHE A 23 -7.61 4.09 -11.37
C PHE A 23 -9.05 3.94 -11.87
N PHE A 24 -9.23 3.52 -13.12
CA PHE A 24 -10.56 3.24 -13.66
C PHE A 24 -11.25 2.11 -12.90
N TYR A 25 -10.51 1.05 -12.57
CA TYR A 25 -11.00 -0.03 -11.72
C TYR A 25 -11.44 0.48 -10.35
N ARG A 26 -10.67 1.36 -9.70
CA ARG A 26 -11.08 2.03 -8.46
C ARG A 26 -12.36 2.86 -8.62
N LEU A 27 -12.48 3.60 -9.72
CA LEU A 27 -13.66 4.40 -10.00
C LEU A 27 -14.92 3.54 -10.12
N ILE A 28 -14.85 2.35 -10.74
CA ILE A 28 -15.98 1.38 -10.79
C ILE A 28 -16.49 1.01 -9.39
N PHE A 29 -15.62 1.04 -8.38
CA PHE A 29 -16.00 0.79 -6.98
C PHE A 29 -16.19 2.08 -6.17
N GLY A 30 -16.55 3.18 -6.82
CA GLY A 30 -16.88 4.43 -6.11
C GLY A 30 -15.69 5.17 -5.50
N LEU A 31 -14.45 4.78 -5.78
CA LEU A 31 -13.26 5.49 -5.33
C LEU A 31 -12.82 6.50 -6.39
N TYR A 32 -13.22 7.77 -6.18
CA TYR A 32 -12.97 8.85 -7.11
C TYR A 32 -11.48 9.14 -7.30
N TYR A 33 -11.11 9.47 -8.54
CA TYR A 33 -9.83 10.06 -8.88
C TYR A 33 -10.05 11.22 -9.86
N LYS A 34 -9.12 12.19 -9.89
CA LYS A 34 -9.21 13.33 -10.79
C LYS A 34 -9.04 12.88 -12.24
N LEU A 35 -10.12 12.97 -13.02
CA LEU A 35 -10.15 12.63 -14.44
C LEU A 35 -9.63 13.80 -15.28
N ASP A 36 -8.86 13.49 -16.33
CA ASP A 36 -8.51 14.44 -17.40
C ASP A 36 -9.69 14.57 -18.39
N ALA A 37 -10.86 14.96 -17.89
CA ALA A 37 -12.12 15.02 -18.62
C ALA A 37 -12.82 16.38 -18.43
N PRO A 38 -13.81 16.73 -19.28
CA PRO A 38 -14.61 17.94 -19.08
C PRO A 38 -15.22 18.01 -17.67
N PHE A 39 -15.37 19.23 -17.14
CA PHE A 39 -15.87 19.47 -15.78
C PHE A 39 -17.18 18.73 -15.46
N ILE A 40 -18.09 18.65 -16.44
CA ILE A 40 -19.37 17.95 -16.32
C ILE A 40 -19.17 16.45 -16.04
N VAL A 41 -18.24 15.80 -16.74
CA VAL A 41 -17.92 14.37 -16.53
C VAL A 41 -17.35 14.15 -15.12
N CYS A 42 -16.52 15.07 -14.64
CA CYS A 42 -15.99 15.02 -13.28
C CYS A 42 -17.09 15.14 -12.21
N ILE A 43 -18.10 15.99 -12.43
CA ILE A 43 -19.26 16.10 -11.54
C ILE A 43 -20.04 14.77 -11.53
N PHE A 44 -20.35 14.20 -12.70
CA PHE A 44 -21.06 12.93 -12.78
C PHE A 44 -20.31 11.79 -12.09
N ALA A 45 -18.98 11.72 -12.26
CA ALA A 45 -18.14 10.74 -11.58
C ALA A 45 -18.20 10.89 -10.04
N ARG A 46 -18.18 12.12 -9.52
CA ARG A 46 -18.32 12.37 -8.07
C ARG A 46 -19.71 11.98 -7.54
N ILE A 47 -20.76 12.36 -8.25
CA ILE A 47 -22.14 11.98 -7.90
C ILE A 47 -22.28 10.46 -7.91
N TYR A 48 -21.72 9.78 -8.91
CA TYR A 48 -21.70 8.32 -8.96
C TYR A 48 -21.03 7.70 -7.74
N CYS A 49 -19.86 8.21 -7.32
CA CYS A 49 -19.16 7.74 -6.11
C CYS A 49 -20.00 7.93 -4.84
N VAL A 50 -20.75 9.03 -4.73
CA VAL A 50 -21.67 9.26 -3.61
C VAL A 50 -22.86 8.30 -3.66
N LEU A 51 -23.47 8.11 -4.83
CA LEU A 51 -24.62 7.22 -4.99
C LEU A 51 -24.25 5.77 -4.68
N ILE A 52 -23.14 5.26 -5.21
CA ILE A 52 -22.72 3.88 -4.96
C ILE A 52 -22.42 3.64 -3.48
N VAL A 53 -21.76 4.60 -2.78
CA VAL A 53 -21.53 4.44 -1.35
C VAL A 53 -22.82 4.52 -0.55
N SER A 54 -23.75 5.42 -0.91
CA SER A 54 -25.07 5.49 -0.27
C SER A 54 -25.86 4.19 -0.43
N VAL A 55 -25.83 3.59 -1.62
CA VAL A 55 -26.47 2.30 -1.88
C VAL A 55 -25.81 1.18 -1.08
N CYS A 56 -24.47 1.10 -1.06
CA CYS A 56 -23.75 0.12 -0.26
C CYS A 56 -24.07 0.26 1.23
N LEU A 57 -24.07 1.48 1.77
CA LEU A 57 -24.42 1.76 3.16
C LEU A 57 -25.87 1.36 3.45
N TYR A 58 -26.82 1.70 2.57
CA TYR A 58 -28.22 1.30 2.71
C TYR A 58 -28.35 -0.22 2.84
N TYR A 59 -27.72 -1.00 1.96
CA TYR A 59 -27.79 -2.47 2.03
C TYR A 59 -27.06 -3.07 3.23
N LEU A 60 -25.98 -2.44 3.71
CA LEU A 60 -25.34 -2.82 4.97
C LEU A 60 -26.28 -2.60 6.16
N PHE A 61 -27.02 -1.49 6.18
CA PHE A 61 -28.01 -1.19 7.23
C PHE A 61 -29.29 -2.03 7.12
N ASP A 62 -29.75 -2.34 5.90
CA ASP A 62 -30.90 -3.23 5.68
C ASP A 62 -30.60 -4.67 6.13
N SER A 63 -29.39 -5.16 5.79
CA SER A 63 -28.87 -6.45 6.30
C SER A 63 -28.82 -6.47 7.84
N PHE A 64 -28.66 -5.29 8.46
CA PHE A 64 -28.66 -5.11 9.91
C PHE A 64 -30.06 -5.08 10.52
N ALA A 65 -31.07 -4.48 9.87
CA ALA A 65 -32.42 -4.36 10.43
C ALA A 65 -33.04 -5.72 10.81
N VAL A 66 -32.56 -6.80 10.19
CA VAL A 66 -32.98 -8.19 10.45
C VAL A 66 -32.26 -8.82 11.66
N ARG A 67 -31.15 -8.26 12.14
CA ARG A 67 -30.26 -8.84 13.17
C ARG A 67 -30.07 -7.89 14.36
N THR A 68 -30.92 -8.01 15.37
CA THR A 68 -30.98 -7.12 16.56
C THR A 68 -29.83 -7.30 17.58
N ILE A 69 -28.69 -7.87 17.19
CA ILE A 69 -27.60 -8.19 18.12
C ILE A 69 -26.55 -7.07 18.14
N MET A 70 -26.30 -6.47 19.31
CA MET A 70 -25.47 -5.27 19.45
C MET A 70 -24.04 -5.39 18.88
N PRO A 71 -23.29 -6.50 19.08
CA PRO A 71 -21.99 -6.68 18.41
C PRO A 71 -22.05 -6.65 16.88
N VAL A 72 -23.12 -7.18 16.28
CA VAL A 72 -23.32 -7.16 14.84
C VAL A 72 -23.51 -5.72 14.36
N PHE A 73 -24.28 -4.92 15.11
CA PHE A 73 -24.46 -3.49 14.84
C PHE A 73 -23.14 -2.72 14.86
N ILE A 74 -22.34 -2.92 15.91
CA ILE A 74 -21.04 -2.26 16.07
C ILE A 74 -20.12 -2.62 14.89
N TYR A 75 -20.07 -3.90 14.50
CA TYR A 75 -19.26 -4.35 13.37
C TYR A 75 -19.63 -3.64 12.07
N TYR A 76 -20.93 -3.57 11.74
CA TYR A 76 -21.39 -2.91 10.52
C TYR A 76 -21.24 -1.39 10.55
N ILE A 77 -21.33 -0.75 11.72
CA ILE A 77 -20.96 0.68 11.87
C ILE A 77 -19.49 0.88 11.52
N ILE A 78 -18.58 0.05 12.06
CA ILE A 78 -17.15 0.19 11.79
C ILE A 78 -16.87 -0.01 10.29
N VAL A 79 -17.50 -1.02 9.66
CA VAL A 79 -17.42 -1.24 8.20
C VAL A 79 -17.94 -0.02 7.43
N SER A 80 -19.06 0.56 7.87
CA SER A 80 -19.66 1.74 7.23
C SER A 80 -18.78 2.98 7.35
N ILE A 81 -18.19 3.23 8.52
CA ILE A 81 -17.24 4.32 8.75
C ILE A 81 -16.02 4.14 7.86
N ASP A 82 -15.51 2.93 7.73
CA ASP A 82 -14.35 2.63 6.89
C ASP A 82 -14.64 2.89 5.41
N ILE A 83 -15.73 2.34 4.87
CA ILE A 83 -16.14 2.57 3.47
C ILE A 83 -16.39 4.05 3.22
N GLY A 84 -17.22 4.68 4.06
CA GLY A 84 -17.58 6.09 3.92
C GLY A 84 -16.36 7.00 4.02
N GLY A 85 -15.50 6.78 5.02
CA GLY A 85 -14.26 7.52 5.22
C GLY A 85 -13.33 7.43 4.02
N ASN A 86 -13.16 6.23 3.44
CA ASN A 86 -12.31 6.03 2.27
C ASN A 86 -12.88 6.71 1.01
N VAL A 87 -14.19 6.63 0.78
CA VAL A 87 -14.83 7.31 -0.37
C VAL A 87 -14.73 8.83 -0.22
N LEU A 88 -15.01 9.37 0.98
CA LEU A 88 -14.86 10.80 1.26
C LEU A 88 -13.43 11.27 1.08
N PHE A 89 -12.45 10.49 1.56
CA PHE A 89 -11.04 10.78 1.37
C PHE A 89 -10.68 10.79 -0.13
N SER A 90 -11.14 9.79 -0.90
CA SER A 90 -10.90 9.70 -2.35
C SER A 90 -11.52 10.88 -3.10
N LEU A 91 -12.74 11.30 -2.73
CA LEU A 91 -13.43 12.46 -3.30
C LEU A 91 -12.70 13.78 -3.01
N TYR A 92 -12.21 13.93 -1.78
CA TYR A 92 -11.49 15.11 -1.33
C TYR A 92 -10.10 15.22 -1.99
N ALA A 93 -9.30 14.16 -1.88
CA ALA A 93 -7.93 14.15 -2.39
C ALA A 93 -7.88 14.09 -3.92
N GLY A 94 -8.87 13.45 -4.55
CA GLY A 94 -8.89 13.19 -5.99
C GLY A 94 -7.68 12.39 -6.48
N GLU A 95 -6.94 11.74 -5.57
CA GLU A 95 -5.71 10.98 -5.85
C GLU A 95 -4.66 11.78 -6.66
N VAL A 96 -4.66 13.11 -6.54
CA VAL A 96 -3.77 14.00 -7.29
C VAL A 96 -2.30 13.73 -6.93
N ASN A 97 -2.01 13.55 -5.63
CA ASN A 97 -0.67 13.22 -5.15
C ASN A 97 -0.22 11.86 -5.70
N THR A 98 -1.12 10.87 -5.73
CA THR A 98 -0.84 9.53 -6.24
C THR A 98 -0.50 9.57 -7.73
N MET A 99 -1.28 10.29 -8.54
CA MET A 99 -0.97 10.46 -9.95
C MET A 99 0.33 11.21 -10.17
N ASN A 100 0.58 12.27 -9.39
CA ASN A 100 1.82 13.03 -9.47
C ASN A 100 3.04 12.16 -9.13
N PHE A 101 2.93 11.29 -8.12
CA PHE A 101 3.94 10.30 -7.78
C PHE A 101 4.25 9.41 -8.99
N PHE A 102 3.23 8.79 -9.59
CA PHE A 102 3.43 7.90 -10.73
C PHE A 102 3.97 8.61 -11.96
N ASN A 103 3.46 9.79 -12.28
CA ASN A 103 3.90 10.57 -13.43
C ASN A 103 5.38 10.96 -13.28
N LYS A 104 5.79 11.47 -12.11
CA LYS A 104 7.19 11.83 -11.85
C LYS A 104 8.09 10.59 -11.87
N LEU A 105 7.66 9.50 -11.24
CA LEU A 105 8.44 8.26 -11.19
C LEU A 105 8.62 7.63 -12.57
N LEU A 106 7.57 7.59 -13.41
CA LEU A 106 7.63 7.05 -14.77
C LEU A 106 8.43 7.94 -15.72
N GLN A 107 8.40 9.26 -15.52
CA GLN A 107 9.24 10.19 -16.29
C GLN A 107 10.73 9.97 -15.99
N GLN A 108 11.06 9.72 -14.72
CA GLN A 108 12.44 9.62 -14.27
C GLN A 108 13.03 8.21 -14.45
N PHE A 109 12.31 7.17 -14.04
CA PHE A 109 12.78 5.79 -14.00
C PHE A 109 12.00 4.94 -15.01
N LYS A 110 12.63 4.61 -16.14
CA LYS A 110 12.04 3.79 -17.22
C LYS A 110 11.98 2.30 -16.84
N LEU A 111 11.29 1.99 -15.76
CA LEU A 111 11.23 0.65 -15.18
C LEU A 111 10.10 -0.18 -15.77
N SER A 112 10.37 -1.48 -15.97
CA SER A 112 9.36 -2.46 -16.33
C SER A 112 8.80 -3.14 -15.09
N TYR A 113 7.49 -3.02 -14.92
CA TYR A 113 6.81 -3.55 -13.75
C TYR A 113 6.10 -4.84 -14.09
N ASN A 114 6.55 -5.93 -13.48
CA ASN A 114 5.83 -7.19 -13.54
C ASN A 114 4.71 -7.19 -12.48
N ASN A 115 3.50 -7.53 -12.92
CA ASN A 115 2.24 -7.33 -12.20
C ASN A 115 1.88 -8.52 -11.27
N VAL A 116 2.86 -9.31 -10.82
CA VAL A 116 2.65 -10.49 -9.95
C VAL A 116 1.74 -10.17 -8.76
N PHE A 117 1.94 -9.02 -8.12
CA PHE A 117 1.11 -8.60 -7.00
C PHE A 117 -0.31 -8.16 -7.38
N ILE A 118 -0.53 -7.61 -8.58
CA ILE A 118 -1.88 -7.34 -9.08
C ILE A 118 -2.63 -8.66 -9.23
N TYR A 119 -1.96 -9.72 -9.70
CA TYR A 119 -2.59 -11.04 -9.77
C TYR A 119 -2.90 -11.60 -8.38
N LEU A 120 -1.99 -11.48 -7.41
CA LEU A 120 -2.27 -11.88 -6.02
C LEU A 120 -3.45 -11.08 -5.42
N PHE A 121 -3.52 -9.79 -5.72
CA PHE A 121 -4.61 -8.90 -5.32
C PHE A 121 -5.94 -9.35 -5.94
N LEU A 122 -5.98 -9.64 -7.23
CA LEU A 122 -7.16 -10.16 -7.92
C LEU A 122 -7.57 -11.54 -7.37
N ILE A 123 -6.61 -12.41 -7.05
CA ILE A 123 -6.89 -13.73 -6.44
C ILE A 123 -7.51 -13.55 -5.06
N ALA A 124 -6.99 -12.67 -4.22
CA ALA A 124 -7.57 -12.38 -2.92
C ALA A 124 -8.99 -11.80 -3.03
N GLN A 125 -9.24 -10.94 -4.03
CA GLN A 125 -10.60 -10.50 -4.35
C GLN A 125 -11.49 -11.67 -4.74
N LEU A 126 -11.04 -12.56 -5.64
CA LEU A 126 -11.76 -13.77 -6.04
C LEU A 126 -12.15 -14.62 -4.83
N ILE A 127 -11.23 -14.79 -3.85
CA ILE A 127 -11.52 -15.49 -2.59
C ILE A 127 -12.62 -14.78 -1.81
N ILE A 128 -12.56 -13.44 -1.68
CA ILE A 128 -13.62 -12.64 -1.03
C ILE A 128 -14.96 -12.81 -1.74
N ILE A 129 -14.98 -12.85 -3.09
CA ILE A 129 -16.20 -13.10 -3.88
C ILE A 129 -16.78 -14.46 -3.49
N CYS A 130 -15.96 -15.52 -3.55
CA CYS A 130 -16.39 -16.89 -3.28
C CYS A 130 -16.94 -17.04 -1.85
N VAL A 131 -16.30 -16.41 -0.87
CA VAL A 131 -16.77 -16.39 0.53
C VAL A 131 -18.09 -15.65 0.64
N SER A 132 -18.22 -14.47 0.02
CA SER A 132 -19.42 -13.62 0.11
C SER A 132 -20.64 -14.26 -0.57
N LEU A 133 -20.44 -14.93 -1.71
CA LEU A 133 -21.51 -15.62 -2.44
C LEU A 133 -22.10 -16.80 -1.64
N LYS A 134 -21.28 -17.47 -0.82
CA LYS A 134 -21.73 -18.60 0.00
C LYS A 134 -22.70 -18.18 1.11
N GLU A 135 -22.65 -16.92 1.56
CA GLU A 135 -23.45 -16.44 2.69
C GLU A 135 -24.88 -16.04 2.33
N ASN A 136 -25.33 -16.24 1.07
CA ASN A 136 -26.60 -15.69 0.55
C ASN A 136 -26.72 -14.17 0.78
N ASN A 137 -25.60 -13.49 0.99
CA ASN A 137 -25.56 -12.06 1.19
C ASN A 137 -25.81 -11.37 -0.15
N THR A 138 -26.59 -10.29 -0.12
CA THR A 138 -26.93 -9.49 -1.29
C THR A 138 -25.65 -9.04 -2.03
N GLY A 139 -25.70 -8.92 -3.36
CA GLY A 139 -24.55 -8.50 -4.18
C GLY A 139 -23.90 -7.17 -3.76
N PHE A 140 -24.59 -6.36 -2.94
CA PHE A 140 -24.08 -5.10 -2.41
C PHE A 140 -23.14 -5.26 -1.21
N ASN A 141 -23.32 -6.28 -0.36
CA ASN A 141 -22.33 -6.61 0.69
C ASN A 141 -21.00 -6.97 0.04
N PHE A 142 -21.07 -7.74 -1.05
CA PHE A 142 -19.92 -8.06 -1.89
C PHE A 142 -19.20 -6.82 -2.44
N ILE A 143 -19.94 -5.87 -3.04
CA ILE A 143 -19.35 -4.61 -3.55
C ILE A 143 -18.64 -3.86 -2.42
N SER A 144 -19.25 -3.79 -1.23
CA SER A 144 -18.71 -3.08 -0.08
C SER A 144 -17.32 -3.61 0.37
N HIS A 145 -17.13 -4.93 0.36
CA HIS A 145 -15.84 -5.55 0.66
C HIS A 145 -14.79 -5.27 -0.42
N ILE A 146 -15.19 -5.28 -1.70
CA ILE A 146 -14.25 -4.90 -2.77
C ILE A 146 -13.84 -3.42 -2.64
N MET A 147 -14.76 -2.52 -2.27
CA MET A 147 -14.44 -1.11 -2.04
C MET A 147 -13.33 -0.94 -0.99
N LEU A 148 -13.46 -1.63 0.15
CA LEU A 148 -12.45 -1.63 1.22
C LEU A 148 -11.11 -2.17 0.75
N TYR A 149 -11.13 -3.21 -0.08
CA TYR A 149 -9.93 -3.83 -0.63
C TYR A 149 -9.22 -2.90 -1.63
N ASN A 150 -9.98 -2.25 -2.51
CA ASN A 150 -9.47 -1.34 -3.56
C ASN A 150 -8.88 -0.05 -3.04
N ASN A 151 -9.31 0.42 -1.87
CA ASN A 151 -8.70 1.59 -1.25
C ASN A 151 -7.22 1.36 -0.94
N ARG A 152 -6.86 0.14 -0.50
CA ARG A 152 -5.49 -0.23 -0.10
C ARG A 152 -4.57 -0.48 -1.30
N LEU A 153 -5.13 -0.77 -2.47
CA LEU A 153 -4.39 -1.12 -3.69
C LEU A 153 -3.35 -0.05 -4.08
N THR A 154 -3.74 1.22 -4.05
CA THR A 154 -2.82 2.29 -4.46
C THR A 154 -1.70 2.52 -3.48
N THR A 155 -1.99 2.51 -2.17
CA THR A 155 -0.99 2.58 -1.12
C THR A 155 0.05 1.48 -1.29
N PHE A 156 -0.40 0.24 -1.46
CA PHE A 156 0.49 -0.88 -1.71
C PHE A 156 1.32 -0.69 -2.99
N TYR A 157 0.67 -0.28 -4.10
CA TYR A 157 1.34 -0.10 -5.38
C TYR A 157 2.40 1.01 -5.34
N ILE A 158 2.14 2.14 -4.68
CA ILE A 158 3.12 3.22 -4.50
C ILE A 158 4.38 2.71 -3.78
N ILE A 159 4.20 2.02 -2.65
CA ILE A 159 5.30 1.51 -1.84
C ILE A 159 6.08 0.43 -2.59
N GLU A 160 5.38 -0.47 -3.28
CA GLU A 160 6.02 -1.51 -4.09
C GLU A 160 6.86 -0.91 -5.23
N MET A 161 6.39 0.18 -5.83
CA MET A 161 7.09 0.89 -6.89
C MET A 161 8.32 1.62 -6.35
N PHE A 162 8.22 2.23 -5.17
CA PHE A 162 9.36 2.77 -4.45
C PHE A 162 10.40 1.68 -4.18
N ARG A 163 10.00 0.54 -3.59
CA ARG A 163 10.89 -0.61 -3.34
C ARG A 163 11.62 -1.06 -4.60
N LYS A 164 10.88 -1.33 -5.68
CA LYS A 164 11.45 -1.81 -6.94
C LYS A 164 12.43 -0.80 -7.54
N THR A 165 12.11 0.49 -7.46
CA THR A 165 12.99 1.56 -7.97
C THR A 165 14.26 1.64 -7.14
N THR A 166 14.15 1.62 -5.80
CA THR A 166 15.31 1.57 -4.90
C THR A 166 16.19 0.36 -5.20
N LYS A 167 15.61 -0.83 -5.29
CA LYS A 167 16.34 -2.07 -5.62
C LYS A 167 17.02 -2.03 -6.98
N TYR A 168 16.39 -1.41 -7.97
CA TYR A 168 17.01 -1.20 -9.27
C TYR A 168 18.22 -0.27 -9.18
N LEU A 169 18.06 0.88 -8.53
CA LEU A 169 19.15 1.86 -8.35
C LEU A 169 20.34 1.25 -7.61
N THR A 170 20.09 0.53 -6.50
CA THR A 170 21.15 -0.11 -5.72
C THR A 170 21.85 -1.21 -6.52
N LYS A 171 21.09 -2.05 -7.23
CA LYS A 171 21.67 -3.11 -8.08
C LYS A 171 22.54 -2.54 -9.20
N THR A 172 22.03 -1.56 -9.93
CA THR A 172 22.77 -0.90 -11.02
C THR A 172 24.05 -0.26 -10.50
N PHE A 173 24.01 0.40 -9.34
CA PHE A 173 25.20 0.96 -8.73
C PHE A 173 26.22 -0.13 -8.32
N ILE A 174 25.77 -1.23 -7.69
CA ILE A 174 26.65 -2.34 -7.29
C ILE A 174 27.35 -2.96 -8.52
N GLU A 175 26.63 -3.10 -9.64
CA GLU A 175 27.20 -3.58 -10.90
C GLU A 175 28.33 -2.66 -11.38
N TYR A 176 28.17 -1.34 -11.29
CA TYR A 176 29.22 -0.37 -11.65
C TYR A 176 30.43 -0.42 -10.72
N VAL A 177 30.21 -0.52 -9.40
CA VAL A 177 31.32 -0.57 -8.43
C VAL A 177 32.17 -1.82 -8.59
N LYS A 178 31.54 -2.95 -8.93
CA LYS A 178 32.23 -4.22 -9.17
C LYS A 178 33.02 -4.26 -10.49
N CYS A 179 32.88 -3.28 -11.37
CA CYS A 179 33.70 -3.21 -12.58
C CYS A 179 35.15 -2.83 -12.23
N GLU A 180 36.05 -3.82 -12.27
CA GLU A 180 37.48 -3.64 -11.98
C GLU A 180 38.18 -2.63 -12.90
N ASN A 181 37.71 -2.49 -14.15
CA ASN A 181 38.32 -1.64 -15.17
C ASN A 181 37.91 -0.16 -15.08
N MET A 182 37.07 0.23 -14.12
CA MET A 182 36.54 1.59 -14.02
C MET A 182 37.44 2.45 -13.14
N SER A 183 37.77 3.66 -13.62
CA SER A 183 38.59 4.61 -12.87
C SER A 183 37.86 5.15 -11.64
N ASP A 184 38.60 5.59 -10.62
CA ASP A 184 38.02 6.15 -9.38
C ASP A 184 37.16 7.40 -9.66
N GLU A 185 37.49 8.17 -10.69
CA GLU A 185 36.73 9.35 -11.13
C GLU A 185 35.38 8.97 -11.77
N GLU A 186 35.36 7.92 -12.61
CA GLU A 186 34.13 7.36 -13.17
C GLU A 186 33.24 6.80 -12.06
N LYS A 187 33.80 6.04 -11.11
CA LYS A 187 33.08 5.52 -9.94
C LYS A 187 32.46 6.64 -9.11
N THR A 188 33.21 7.72 -8.88
CA THR A 188 32.72 8.91 -8.17
C THR A 188 31.55 9.55 -8.92
N THR A 189 31.63 9.63 -10.25
CA THR A 189 30.56 10.18 -11.09
C THR A 189 29.30 9.33 -11.05
N HIS A 190 29.44 8.00 -11.10
CA HIS A 190 28.32 7.06 -10.96
C HIS A 190 27.67 7.14 -9.57
N LEU A 191 28.47 7.28 -8.51
CA LEU A 191 27.97 7.44 -7.15
C LEU A 191 27.17 8.74 -6.97
N LYS A 192 27.67 9.87 -7.49
CA LYS A 192 26.94 11.14 -7.48
C LYS A 192 25.63 11.06 -8.27
N THR A 193 25.63 10.33 -9.39
CA THR A 193 24.42 10.09 -10.19
C THR A 193 23.41 9.26 -9.41
N PHE A 194 23.84 8.16 -8.78
CA PHE A 194 23.00 7.35 -7.91
C PHE A 194 22.39 8.18 -6.77
N LEU A 195 23.20 8.98 -6.07
CA LEU A 195 22.74 9.79 -4.95
C LEU A 195 21.65 10.78 -5.41
N LYS A 196 21.89 11.49 -6.51
CA LYS A 196 20.92 12.41 -7.10
C LYS A 196 19.61 11.72 -7.49
N ASP A 197 19.70 10.55 -8.13
CA ASP A 197 18.51 9.78 -8.54
C ASP A 197 17.73 9.28 -7.31
N TYR A 198 18.43 8.82 -6.28
CA TYR A 198 17.84 8.38 -5.03
C TYR A 198 17.20 9.53 -4.25
N GLU A 199 17.85 10.70 -4.20
CA GLU A 199 17.28 11.94 -3.65
C GLU A 199 15.96 12.32 -4.33
N ILE A 200 15.92 12.27 -5.66
CA ILE A 200 14.70 12.54 -6.44
C ILE A 200 13.61 11.53 -6.08
N LEU A 201 13.95 10.23 -6.00
CA LEU A 201 12.99 9.19 -5.63
C LEU A 201 12.39 9.41 -4.23
N VAL A 202 13.23 9.73 -3.25
CA VAL A 202 12.82 10.01 -1.88
C VAL A 202 11.94 11.25 -1.82
N HIS A 203 12.32 12.33 -2.50
CA HIS A 203 11.53 13.55 -2.57
C HIS A 203 10.15 13.28 -3.22
N ILE A 204 10.09 12.43 -4.25
CA ILE A 204 8.82 12.01 -4.86
C ILE A 204 7.95 11.27 -3.83
N LEU A 205 8.52 10.33 -3.05
CA LEU A 205 7.78 9.61 -2.01
C LEU A 205 7.30 10.54 -0.88
N ASP A 206 8.13 11.50 -0.46
CA ASP A 206 7.80 12.48 0.59
C ASP A 206 6.52 13.27 0.27
N THR A 207 6.23 13.52 -1.01
CA THR A 207 5.00 14.23 -1.42
C THR A 207 3.70 13.48 -1.11
N ILE A 208 3.75 12.16 -0.93
CA ILE A 208 2.58 11.31 -0.72
C ILE A 208 2.61 10.54 0.60
N ILE A 209 3.76 10.50 1.28
CA ILE A 209 3.93 9.64 2.45
C ILE A 209 2.97 9.98 3.60
N VAL A 210 2.60 11.26 3.76
CA VAL A 210 1.65 11.68 4.81
C VAL A 210 0.26 11.07 4.57
N GLU A 211 -0.20 11.08 3.32
CA GLU A 211 -1.47 10.46 2.92
C GLU A 211 -1.44 8.94 3.09
N ILE A 212 -0.33 8.29 2.71
CA ILE A 212 -0.11 6.85 2.92
C ILE A 212 -0.17 6.49 4.42
N LYS A 213 0.53 7.25 5.26
CA LYS A 213 0.55 7.05 6.72
C LYS A 213 -0.86 7.13 7.31
N PHE A 214 -1.62 8.15 6.92
CA PHE A 214 -3.00 8.32 7.37
C PHE A 214 -3.89 7.16 6.94
N LYS A 215 -3.84 6.74 5.66
CA LYS A 215 -4.59 5.60 5.12
C LYS A 215 -4.27 4.30 5.86
N ILE A 216 -2.99 4.02 6.10
CA ILE A 216 -2.53 2.83 6.84
C ILE A 216 -3.06 2.87 8.28
N LEU A 217 -2.90 3.98 8.99
CA LEU A 217 -3.35 4.12 10.37
C LEU A 217 -4.87 3.93 10.50
N PHE A 218 -5.64 4.61 9.65
CA PHE A 218 -7.10 4.49 9.62
C PHE A 218 -7.55 3.05 9.36
N SER A 219 -6.92 2.39 8.39
CA SER A 219 -7.21 0.98 8.05
C SER A 219 -6.85 0.02 9.19
N LEU A 220 -5.70 0.22 9.86
CA LEU A 220 -5.28 -0.61 10.99
C LEU A 220 -6.27 -0.52 12.16
N ILE A 221 -6.66 0.70 12.54
CA ILE A 221 -7.64 0.92 13.62
C ILE A 221 -8.96 0.25 13.28
N SER A 222 -9.44 0.44 12.05
CA SER A 222 -10.67 -0.18 11.56
C SER A 222 -10.60 -1.72 11.61
N ASP A 223 -9.54 -2.33 11.08
CA ASP A 223 -9.39 -3.79 11.01
C ASP A 223 -9.26 -4.43 12.40
N VAL A 224 -8.51 -3.80 13.32
CA VAL A 224 -8.40 -4.24 14.71
C VAL A 224 -9.76 -4.19 15.41
N THR A 225 -10.50 -3.10 15.26
CA THR A 225 -11.81 -2.93 15.90
C THR A 225 -12.82 -3.95 15.36
N LYS A 226 -12.81 -4.23 14.05
CA LYS A 226 -13.62 -5.29 13.44
C LYS A 226 -13.27 -6.66 14.00
N MET A 227 -11.98 -6.98 14.14
CA MET A 227 -11.53 -8.26 14.68
C MET A 227 -11.98 -8.46 16.13
N ILE A 228 -11.79 -7.43 16.96
CA ILE A 228 -12.24 -7.41 18.36
C ILE A 228 -13.75 -7.63 18.45
N THR A 229 -14.52 -6.96 17.59
CA THR A 229 -15.98 -7.07 17.58
C THR A 229 -16.43 -8.46 17.13
N ALA A 230 -15.80 -9.03 16.09
CA ALA A 230 -16.07 -10.38 15.62
C ALA A 230 -15.75 -11.44 16.69
N LEU A 231 -14.64 -11.26 17.42
CA LEU A 231 -14.28 -12.10 18.56
C LEU A 231 -15.32 -12.04 19.66
N TYR A 232 -15.66 -10.83 20.10
CA TYR A 232 -16.64 -10.63 21.15
C TYR A 232 -17.99 -11.26 20.78
N PHE A 233 -18.43 -11.11 19.53
CA PHE A 233 -19.64 -11.75 19.02
C PHE A 233 -19.57 -13.29 19.07
N THR A 234 -18.41 -13.85 18.69
CA THR A 234 -18.18 -15.31 18.72
C THR A 234 -18.37 -15.88 20.13
N ILE A 235 -17.80 -15.20 21.13
CA ILE A 235 -17.80 -15.65 22.53
C ILE A 235 -19.16 -15.41 23.19
N SER A 236 -19.77 -14.24 22.99
CA SER A 236 -20.99 -13.84 23.70
C SER A 236 -22.27 -14.53 23.23
N VAL A 237 -22.37 -14.90 21.96
CA VAL A 237 -23.65 -15.35 21.35
C VAL A 237 -23.66 -16.85 21.08
N ASN A 238 -22.57 -17.59 21.36
CA ASN A 238 -22.37 -18.97 20.89
C ASN A 238 -22.76 -19.11 19.42
N ALA A 239 -22.24 -18.17 18.62
CA ALA A 239 -22.84 -17.78 17.35
C ALA A 239 -22.69 -18.84 16.25
N TRP A 240 -23.50 -18.67 15.20
CA TRP A 240 -23.54 -19.51 14.01
C TRP A 240 -22.16 -19.52 13.33
N VAL A 241 -21.52 -20.69 13.35
CA VAL A 241 -20.13 -20.91 12.92
C VAL A 241 -19.85 -20.36 11.52
N SER A 242 -20.82 -20.40 10.59
CA SER A 242 -20.61 -19.99 9.20
C SER A 242 -20.38 -18.48 9.00
N ILE A 243 -21.20 -17.62 9.61
CA ILE A 243 -21.13 -16.16 9.47
C ILE A 243 -19.84 -15.62 10.09
N VAL A 244 -19.50 -16.16 11.26
CA VAL A 244 -18.32 -15.76 12.01
C VAL A 244 -17.04 -16.09 11.24
N ILE A 245 -16.97 -17.26 10.61
CA ILE A 245 -15.81 -17.65 9.78
C ILE A 245 -15.60 -16.67 8.62
N SER A 246 -16.67 -16.24 7.93
CA SER A 246 -16.57 -15.26 6.84
C SER A 246 -15.97 -13.94 7.33
N TRP A 247 -16.44 -13.42 8.47
CA TRP A 247 -15.90 -12.19 9.05
C TRP A 247 -14.42 -12.32 9.38
N TYR A 248 -13.98 -13.44 9.96
CA TYR A 248 -12.56 -13.66 10.22
C TYR A 248 -11.73 -13.72 8.94
N VAL A 249 -12.21 -14.43 7.92
CA VAL A 249 -11.50 -14.50 6.62
C VAL A 249 -11.39 -13.11 6.00
N GLN A 250 -12.47 -12.33 6.00
CA GLN A 250 -12.47 -10.96 5.47
C GLN A 250 -11.53 -10.04 6.23
N VAL A 251 -11.61 -10.03 7.56
CA VAL A 251 -10.75 -9.20 8.43
C VAL A 251 -9.29 -9.61 8.28
N PHE A 252 -9.00 -10.90 8.20
CA PHE A 252 -7.65 -11.41 7.96
C PHE A 252 -7.09 -10.92 6.61
N LEU A 253 -7.86 -11.06 5.52
CA LEU A 253 -7.44 -10.58 4.21
C LEU A 253 -7.24 -9.05 4.19
N HIS A 254 -8.11 -8.30 4.85
CA HIS A 254 -7.96 -6.86 5.03
C HIS A 254 -6.69 -6.50 5.79
N LEU A 255 -6.41 -7.19 6.90
CA LEU A 255 -5.21 -6.99 7.70
C LEU A 255 -3.94 -7.31 6.90
N CYS A 256 -3.93 -8.41 6.14
CA CYS A 256 -2.82 -8.74 5.24
C CYS A 256 -2.54 -7.60 4.25
N MET A 257 -3.59 -6.99 3.68
CA MET A 257 -3.43 -5.88 2.74
C MET A 257 -3.00 -4.58 3.40
N THR A 258 -3.48 -4.30 4.61
CA THR A 258 -3.04 -3.14 5.39
C THR A 258 -1.57 -3.28 5.78
N CYS A 259 -1.12 -4.51 6.10
CA CYS A 259 0.26 -4.82 6.48
C CYS A 259 1.21 -4.92 5.28
N ALA A 260 0.73 -5.28 4.09
CA ALA A 260 1.55 -5.44 2.89
C ALA A 260 2.47 -4.23 2.57
N PRO A 261 2.00 -2.96 2.55
CA PRO A 261 2.89 -1.81 2.35
C PRO A 261 3.93 -1.66 3.49
N ILE A 262 3.58 -2.02 4.72
CA ILE A 262 4.52 -1.96 5.87
C ILE A 262 5.66 -2.96 5.66
N VAL A 263 5.32 -4.20 5.29
CA VAL A 263 6.29 -5.26 4.98
C VAL A 263 7.16 -4.86 3.78
N SER A 264 6.58 -4.29 2.72
CA SER A 264 7.36 -3.83 1.55
C SER A 264 8.33 -2.70 1.91
N MET A 265 7.95 -1.76 2.80
CA MET A 265 8.89 -0.74 3.29
C MET A 265 10.03 -1.35 4.10
N GLU A 266 9.73 -2.30 5.01
CA GLU A 266 10.77 -2.99 5.78
C GLU A 266 11.77 -3.70 4.86
N ILE A 267 11.29 -4.43 3.86
CA ILE A 267 12.16 -5.10 2.88
C ILE A 267 13.03 -4.06 2.15
N THR A 268 12.49 -2.88 1.84
CA THR A 268 13.26 -1.81 1.21
C THR A 268 14.38 -1.30 2.12
N PHE A 269 14.12 -1.17 3.42
CA PHE A 269 15.16 -0.76 4.38
C PHE A 269 16.21 -1.84 4.57
N ASN A 270 15.83 -3.11 4.61
CA ASN A 270 16.78 -4.22 4.64
C ASN A 270 17.66 -4.26 3.39
N ASP A 271 17.08 -4.06 2.19
CA ASP A 271 17.83 -3.95 0.93
C ASP A 271 18.83 -2.76 0.98
N LEU A 272 18.45 -1.63 1.61
CA LEU A 272 19.33 -0.47 1.80
C LEU A 272 20.42 -0.70 2.86
N ASP A 273 20.15 -1.48 3.90
CA ASP A 273 21.13 -1.85 4.92
C ASP A 273 22.20 -2.78 4.35
N GLU A 274 21.81 -3.76 3.53
CA GLU A 274 22.75 -4.58 2.76
C GLU A 274 23.58 -3.71 1.82
N PHE A 275 22.94 -2.77 1.12
CA PHE A 275 23.64 -1.83 0.24
C PHE A 275 24.66 -0.97 1.00
N LYS A 276 24.30 -0.41 2.16
CA LYS A 276 25.23 0.33 3.03
C LYS A 276 26.42 -0.53 3.45
N SER A 277 26.20 -1.80 3.80
CA SER A 277 27.27 -2.73 4.16
C SER A 277 28.28 -2.90 3.01
N ILE A 278 27.80 -2.94 1.76
CA ILE A 278 28.67 -2.97 0.58
C ILE A 278 29.47 -1.67 0.46
N LEU A 279 28.82 -0.50 0.57
CA LEU A 279 29.50 0.80 0.51
C LEU A 279 30.58 0.97 1.58
N VAL A 280 30.33 0.48 2.80
CA VAL A 280 31.30 0.52 3.91
C VAL A 280 32.52 -0.34 3.60
N LYS A 281 32.35 -1.52 2.99
CA LYS A 281 33.48 -2.36 2.57
C LYS A 281 34.32 -1.66 1.51
N GLU A 282 33.67 -1.06 0.52
CA GLU A 282 34.32 -0.30 -0.54
C GLU A 282 35.08 0.92 0.01
N LEU A 283 34.52 1.60 1.01
CA LEU A 283 35.16 2.74 1.69
C LEU A 283 36.51 2.39 2.32
N LEU A 284 36.72 1.13 2.72
CA LEU A 284 37.99 0.62 3.29
C LEU A 284 39.02 0.28 2.22
N VAL A 285 38.59 0.02 0.98
CA VAL A 285 39.45 -0.39 -0.13
C VAL A 285 40.01 0.81 -0.90
N TYR A 286 39.18 1.82 -1.16
CA TYR A 286 39.60 2.97 -1.96
C TYR A 286 40.58 3.89 -1.21
N LYS A 287 41.59 4.37 -1.93
CA LYS A 287 42.58 5.33 -1.41
C LYS A 287 42.24 6.78 -1.76
N ASP A 288 41.51 7.00 -2.86
CA ASP A 288 41.15 8.34 -3.33
C ASP A 288 40.24 9.07 -2.31
N HIS A 289 40.63 10.30 -1.95
CA HIS A 289 39.93 11.07 -0.94
C HIS A 289 38.53 11.51 -1.39
N ASN A 290 38.37 11.85 -2.67
CA ASN A 290 37.10 12.35 -3.21
C ASN A 290 36.04 11.24 -3.28
N LEU A 291 36.44 10.05 -3.75
CA LEU A 291 35.59 8.87 -3.78
C LEU A 291 35.17 8.46 -2.35
N ARG A 292 36.12 8.44 -1.40
CA ARG A 292 35.82 8.15 0.02
C ARG A 292 34.85 9.16 0.64
N SER A 293 35.05 10.46 0.40
CA SER A 293 34.14 11.50 0.88
C SER A 293 32.72 11.30 0.33
N THR A 294 32.62 11.05 -0.97
CA THR A 294 31.32 10.84 -1.64
C THR A 294 30.63 9.56 -1.14
N LEU A 295 31.38 8.48 -0.89
CA LEU A 295 30.85 7.24 -0.29
C LEU A 295 30.30 7.49 1.11
N PHE A 296 31.05 8.22 1.94
CA PHE A 296 30.63 8.57 3.28
C PHE A 296 29.35 9.43 3.28
N GLU A 297 29.27 10.46 2.41
CA GLU A 297 28.08 11.28 2.23
C GLU A 297 26.86 10.43 1.81
N THR A 298 27.07 9.49 0.90
CA THR A 298 26.00 8.59 0.42
C THR A 298 25.49 7.69 1.55
N ILE A 299 26.39 7.09 2.34
CA ILE A 299 26.02 6.24 3.49
C ILE A 299 25.21 7.07 4.50
N LYS A 300 25.71 8.27 4.85
CA LYS A 300 25.05 9.17 5.80
C LYS A 300 23.67 9.61 5.30
N TYR A 301 23.52 9.89 4.00
CA TYR A 301 22.24 10.25 3.41
C TYR A 301 21.24 9.09 3.49
N ILE A 302 21.65 7.87 3.13
CA ILE A 302 20.78 6.68 3.22
C ILE A 302 20.33 6.47 4.67
N GLU A 303 21.24 6.57 5.64
CA GLU A 303 20.92 6.43 7.07
C GLU A 303 19.86 7.46 7.53
N LEU A 304 20.04 8.73 7.17
CA LEU A 304 19.10 9.80 7.48
C LEU A 304 17.71 9.54 6.88
N ILE A 305 17.64 9.01 5.65
CA ILE A 305 16.35 8.68 5.01
C ILE A 305 15.70 7.45 5.65
N THR A 306 16.45 6.38 5.93
CA THR A 306 15.89 5.16 6.55
C THR A 306 15.23 5.43 7.89
N THR A 307 15.74 6.41 8.64
CA THR A 307 15.15 6.81 9.92
C THR A 307 13.92 7.72 9.79
N LYS A 308 13.60 8.29 8.63
CA LYS A 308 12.53 9.30 8.50
C LYS A 308 11.09 8.72 8.56
N TYR A 309 10.90 7.44 8.26
CA TYR A 309 9.57 6.89 8.00
C TYR A 309 8.88 6.33 9.26
N TYR A 310 8.40 7.25 10.11
CA TYR A 310 7.53 6.96 11.26
C TYR A 310 6.04 7.19 10.94
N LEU A 311 5.16 6.32 11.40
CA LEU A 311 3.70 6.46 11.31
C LEU A 311 3.23 7.70 12.10
N TRP A 312 3.72 7.84 13.33
CA TRP A 312 3.44 8.94 14.26
C TRP A 312 4.62 9.10 15.20
N ASN A 313 5.25 10.28 15.29
CA ASN A 313 6.41 10.78 16.08
C ASN A 313 7.46 9.82 16.70
N GLN A 314 7.13 8.57 17.03
CA GLN A 314 8.01 7.52 17.58
C GLN A 314 7.68 6.09 17.08
N TYR A 315 6.59 5.87 16.32
CA TYR A 315 6.18 4.55 15.85
C TYR A 315 6.68 4.29 14.42
N PRO A 316 7.75 3.51 14.23
CA PRO A 316 8.28 3.23 12.90
C PRO A 316 7.28 2.41 12.08
N ILE A 317 7.22 2.67 10.76
CA ILE A 317 6.45 1.83 9.82
C ILE A 317 7.30 0.59 9.51
N ASN A 318 7.38 -0.32 10.48
CA ASN A 318 8.17 -1.54 10.39
C ASN A 318 7.39 -2.77 10.87
N LEU A 319 8.03 -3.94 10.83
CA LEU A 319 7.42 -5.19 11.28
C LEU A 319 7.01 -5.17 12.76
N LYS A 320 7.64 -4.35 13.61
CA LYS A 320 7.23 -4.23 15.02
C LYS A 320 5.80 -3.71 15.16
N LEU A 321 5.35 -2.81 14.26
CA LEU A 321 3.96 -2.35 14.25
C LEU A 321 2.99 -3.51 13.93
N VAL A 322 3.34 -4.33 12.94
CA VAL A 322 2.54 -5.52 12.56
C VAL A 322 2.45 -6.50 13.73
N PHE A 323 3.58 -6.85 14.35
CA PHE A 323 3.60 -7.70 15.53
C PHE A 323 2.88 -7.08 16.72
N GLY A 324 2.96 -5.77 16.91
CA GLY A 324 2.22 -5.04 17.94
C GLY A 324 0.71 -5.18 17.77
N VAL A 325 0.21 -5.09 16.53
CA VAL A 325 -1.20 -5.33 16.21
C VAL A 325 -1.58 -6.78 16.54
N PHE A 326 -0.81 -7.77 16.10
CA PHE A 326 -1.08 -9.17 16.43
C PHE A 326 -1.08 -9.43 17.95
N ASN A 327 -0.10 -8.89 18.66
CA ASN A 327 0.00 -9.02 20.12
C ASN A 327 -1.21 -8.39 20.82
N LEU A 328 -1.62 -7.19 20.42
CA LEU A 328 -2.83 -6.54 20.95
C LEU A 328 -4.06 -7.42 20.77
N CYS A 329 -4.18 -8.05 19.61
CA CYS A 329 -5.31 -8.90 19.28
C CYS A 329 -5.29 -10.20 20.10
N VAL A 330 -4.13 -10.85 20.24
CA VAL A 330 -3.96 -12.03 21.10
C VAL A 330 -4.24 -11.68 22.57
N SER A 331 -3.70 -10.56 23.08
CA SER A 331 -3.95 -10.10 24.44
C SER A 331 -5.43 -9.84 24.68
N TYR A 332 -6.13 -9.23 23.73
CA TYR A 332 -7.57 -9.02 23.83
C TYR A 332 -8.34 -10.35 23.81
N ILE A 333 -7.94 -11.31 23.00
CA ILE A 333 -8.51 -12.67 22.99
C ILE A 333 -8.40 -13.31 24.38
N ILE A 334 -7.21 -13.26 24.97
CA ILE A 334 -6.96 -13.82 26.31
C ILE A 334 -7.86 -13.14 27.35
N VAL A 335 -7.92 -11.81 27.34
CA VAL A 335 -8.74 -11.03 28.28
C VAL A 335 -10.22 -11.40 28.14
N VAL A 336 -10.76 -11.42 26.92
CA VAL A 336 -12.18 -11.77 26.72
C VAL A 336 -12.48 -13.20 27.17
N LEU A 337 -11.59 -14.15 26.89
CA LEU A 337 -11.76 -15.54 27.35
C LEU A 337 -11.74 -15.64 28.88
N GLN A 338 -10.80 -14.96 29.55
CA GLN A 338 -10.68 -14.95 31.02
C GLN A 338 -11.87 -14.31 31.74
N PHE A 339 -12.55 -13.35 31.12
CA PHE A 339 -13.75 -12.73 31.70
C PHE A 339 -15.05 -13.46 31.30
N SER A 340 -14.99 -14.41 30.37
CA SER A 340 -16.16 -15.17 29.90
C SER A 340 -16.30 -16.55 30.54
N TYR A 341 -15.21 -17.12 31.05
CA TYR A 341 -15.14 -18.42 31.73
C TYR A 341 -14.50 -18.24 33.11
#